data_AF-A0A1W9VI87-F1
#
_entry.id   AF-A0A1W9VI87-F1
#
_cell.length_a   1.000
_cell.length_b   1.000
_cell.length_c   1.000
_cell.angle_alpha   90.00
_cell.angle_beta   90.00
_cell.angle_gamma   90.00
#
_symmetry.space_group_name_H-M   'P 1'
#
loop_
_entity.id
_entity.type
_entity.pdbx_description
1 polymer ?
#
loop_
_entity_poly.entity_id
_entity_poly.type
_entity_poly.pdbx_seq_one_letter_code
_entity_poly.pdbx_strand_id
1 'polypeptide(L)'
;KDIKPRDIVTAEAIDDAFALDMAMGGSTNTVLHTLALANEAEVDYSMARINEVAEKVPHICKVSPSGTWHMEDVHRAGGIPAILNEIQKERGILHFDRITVSGTTLGESIKGKDIQDEEVIKRCENAYSQRGGLAVLFGNLAPDGAIVKVGGVSKEMMVFSGTARIYESQDDAIDGILNNEVKAGEVVVIRYEGPKGGPGMQEMLSPTSAIMGQGLGDSVALITDGRFSGGTRGACIGHVSPEAAAGGAIGALKDGDLIDIDLTARKLNVRLSSQEIQERLDALPAFHPQTKSKWLKRYSHFVTSADTGAVLKTEF
;
A
#
# COMPACT_ATOMS: atom_id res chain seq x y z
N LYS A 1 -32.99 6.48 -15.16
CA LYS A 1 -32.26 5.28 -15.59
C LYS A 1 -32.04 4.26 -14.45
N ASP A 2 -32.46 4.53 -13.20
CA ASP A 2 -32.29 3.63 -12.02
C ASP A 2 -30.90 2.96 -11.91
N ILE A 3 -29.84 3.72 -12.21
CA ILE A 3 -28.46 3.26 -12.09
C ILE A 3 -28.08 3.35 -10.61
N LYS A 4 -27.70 2.22 -10.02
CA LYS A 4 -27.35 2.08 -8.60
C LYS A 4 -25.83 1.94 -8.44
N PRO A 5 -25.29 2.19 -7.22
CA PRO A 5 -23.85 2.03 -6.97
C PRO A 5 -23.29 0.66 -7.35
N ARG A 6 -24.01 -0.43 -7.06
CA ARG A 6 -23.59 -1.81 -7.40
C ARG A 6 -23.63 -2.11 -8.91
N ASP A 7 -24.32 -1.30 -9.71
CA ASP A 7 -24.28 -1.41 -11.17
C ASP A 7 -22.98 -0.79 -11.75
N ILE A 8 -22.29 0.05 -10.96
CA ILE A 8 -21.06 0.76 -11.34
C ILE A 8 -19.83 0.11 -10.72
N VAL A 9 -19.91 -0.28 -9.44
CA VAL A 9 -18.81 -0.88 -8.69
C VAL A 9 -18.74 -2.38 -8.98
N THR A 10 -18.00 -2.73 -10.03
CA THR A 10 -17.69 -4.12 -10.42
C THR A 10 -16.19 -4.41 -10.25
N ALA A 11 -15.77 -5.66 -10.43
CA ALA A 11 -14.34 -6.01 -10.39
C ALA A 11 -13.54 -5.24 -11.44
N GLU A 12 -14.09 -5.05 -12.63
CA GLU A 12 -13.52 -4.23 -13.70
C GLU A 12 -13.45 -2.74 -13.31
N ALA A 13 -14.32 -2.28 -12.40
CA ALA A 13 -14.34 -0.88 -11.92
C ALA A 13 -13.15 -0.63 -11.03
N ILE A 14 -12.92 -1.62 -10.18
CA ILE A 14 -11.80 -1.66 -9.30
C ILE A 14 -10.50 -1.82 -10.10
N ASP A 15 -10.47 -2.65 -11.15
CA ASP A 15 -9.31 -2.75 -12.04
C ASP A 15 -8.96 -1.41 -12.69
N ASP A 16 -9.96 -0.72 -13.27
CA ASP A 16 -9.74 0.58 -13.92
C ASP A 16 -9.34 1.66 -12.90
N ALA A 17 -9.90 1.62 -11.68
CA ALA A 17 -9.52 2.52 -10.60
C ALA A 17 -8.08 2.29 -10.13
N PHE A 18 -7.65 1.02 -9.96
CA PHE A 18 -6.27 0.70 -9.67
C PHE A 18 -5.35 1.02 -10.84
N ALA A 19 -5.79 0.87 -12.09
CA ALA A 19 -4.98 1.28 -13.24
C ALA A 19 -4.70 2.79 -13.19
N LEU A 20 -5.67 3.61 -12.83
CA LEU A 20 -5.43 5.04 -12.61
C LEU A 20 -4.44 5.28 -11.47
N ASP A 21 -4.66 4.66 -10.31
CA ASP A 21 -3.82 4.84 -9.13
C ASP A 21 -2.37 4.41 -9.40
N MET A 22 -2.16 3.30 -10.11
CA MET A 22 -0.85 2.80 -10.54
C MET A 22 -0.16 3.73 -11.54
N ALA A 23 -0.92 4.30 -12.48
CA ALA A 23 -0.41 5.22 -13.49
C ALA A 23 0.03 6.57 -12.89
N MET A 24 -0.57 6.95 -11.76
CA MET A 24 -0.25 8.16 -11.01
C MET A 24 0.74 7.92 -9.85
N GLY A 25 1.03 6.65 -9.53
CA GLY A 25 1.73 6.28 -8.31
C GLY A 25 1.02 6.85 -7.09
N GLY A 26 -0.26 6.51 -6.92
CA GLY A 26 -1.14 7.05 -5.89
C GLY A 26 -0.78 6.64 -4.46
N SER A 27 -1.76 6.75 -3.56
CA SER A 27 -1.57 6.43 -2.15
C SER A 27 -1.77 4.93 -1.91
N THR A 28 -0.96 4.33 -1.04
CA THR A 28 -1.20 2.95 -0.58
C THR A 28 -2.54 2.81 0.14
N ASN A 29 -3.08 3.90 0.71
CA ASN A 29 -4.42 3.94 1.30
C ASN A 29 -5.54 3.64 0.28
N THR A 30 -5.31 3.89 -1.01
CA THR A 30 -6.29 3.55 -2.06
C THR A 30 -6.61 2.05 -2.03
N VAL A 31 -5.62 1.20 -1.74
CA VAL A 31 -5.83 -0.25 -1.60
C VAL A 31 -6.82 -0.56 -0.47
N LEU A 32 -6.59 -0.01 0.72
CA LEU A 32 -7.46 -0.23 1.89
C LEU A 32 -8.90 0.21 1.62
N HIS A 33 -9.09 1.42 1.09
CA HIS A 33 -10.42 1.96 0.81
C HIS A 33 -11.14 1.22 -0.31
N THR A 34 -10.42 0.80 -1.34
CA THR A 34 -11.01 0.11 -2.48
C THR A 34 -11.42 -1.32 -2.12
N LEU A 35 -10.65 -2.01 -1.27
CA LEU A 35 -11.03 -3.34 -0.75
C LEU A 35 -12.24 -3.24 0.19
N ALA A 36 -12.33 -2.19 1.02
CA ALA A 36 -13.52 -1.94 1.82
C ALA A 36 -14.76 -1.70 0.95
N LEU A 37 -14.60 -0.91 -0.13
CA LEU A 37 -15.64 -0.69 -1.12
C LEU A 37 -16.05 -2.00 -1.82
N ALA A 38 -15.09 -2.84 -2.19
CA ALA A 38 -15.34 -4.14 -2.81
C ALA A 38 -16.17 -5.04 -1.88
N ASN A 39 -15.84 -5.06 -0.59
CA ASN A 39 -16.57 -5.82 0.41
C ASN A 39 -18.03 -5.36 0.54
N GLU A 40 -18.27 -4.05 0.65
CA GLU A 40 -19.63 -3.49 0.71
C GLU A 40 -20.44 -3.71 -0.59
N ALA A 41 -19.75 -3.71 -1.73
CA ALA A 41 -20.33 -4.00 -3.04
C ALA A 41 -20.53 -5.51 -3.30
N GLU A 42 -20.10 -6.39 -2.39
CA GLU A 42 -20.10 -7.85 -2.55
C GLU A 42 -19.30 -8.32 -3.78
N VAL A 43 -18.20 -7.60 -4.08
CA VAL A 43 -17.26 -7.94 -5.14
C VAL A 43 -16.06 -8.68 -4.53
N ASP A 44 -15.88 -9.94 -4.89
CA ASP A 44 -14.68 -10.70 -4.53
C ASP A 44 -13.47 -10.13 -5.28
N TYR A 45 -12.57 -9.48 -4.54
CA TYR A 45 -11.41 -8.80 -5.09
C TYR A 45 -10.17 -9.08 -4.24
N SER A 46 -9.25 -9.88 -4.78
CA SER A 46 -8.06 -10.31 -4.06
C SER A 46 -6.90 -9.31 -4.19
N MET A 47 -6.04 -9.28 -3.17
CA MET A 47 -4.77 -8.55 -3.19
C MET A 47 -3.87 -8.96 -4.38
N ALA A 48 -3.94 -10.23 -4.81
CA ALA A 48 -3.18 -10.72 -5.96
C ALA A 48 -3.62 -10.06 -7.28
N ARG A 49 -4.92 -9.75 -7.45
CA ARG A 49 -5.44 -9.07 -8.65
C ARG A 49 -4.87 -7.67 -8.83
N ILE A 50 -4.59 -6.96 -7.74
CA ILE A 50 -3.92 -5.64 -7.77
C ILE A 50 -2.57 -5.74 -8.49
N ASN A 51 -1.83 -6.83 -8.23
CA ASN A 51 -0.55 -7.09 -8.85
C ASN A 51 -0.66 -7.45 -10.35
N GLU A 52 -1.76 -8.04 -10.79
CA GLU A 52 -2.04 -8.30 -12.22
C GLU A 52 -2.29 -7.00 -12.98
N VAL A 53 -3.02 -6.06 -12.36
CA VAL A 53 -3.25 -4.71 -12.90
C VAL A 53 -1.93 -3.94 -12.94
N ALA A 54 -1.18 -3.92 -11.84
CA ALA A 54 0.10 -3.23 -11.74
C ALA A 54 1.14 -3.70 -12.77
N GLU A 55 1.05 -4.95 -13.25
CA GLU A 55 1.96 -5.46 -14.29
C GLU A 55 1.72 -4.85 -15.66
N LYS A 56 0.49 -4.44 -15.94
CA LYS A 56 0.05 -3.99 -17.28
C LYS A 56 0.04 -2.46 -17.41
N VAL A 57 0.13 -1.75 -16.29
CA VAL A 57 -0.06 -0.31 -16.22
C VAL A 57 1.28 0.41 -16.04
N PRO A 58 1.69 1.27 -16.99
CA PRO A 58 2.88 2.10 -16.82
C PRO A 58 2.61 3.28 -15.87
N HIS A 59 3.62 3.64 -15.07
CA HIS A 59 3.60 4.83 -14.21
C HIS A 59 4.00 6.07 -15.03
N ILE A 60 3.00 6.85 -15.46
CA ILE A 60 3.16 7.92 -16.45
C ILE A 60 2.97 9.33 -15.88
N CYS A 61 2.39 9.48 -14.69
CA CYS A 61 2.21 10.76 -14.03
C CYS A 61 2.74 10.69 -12.61
N LYS A 62 3.65 11.59 -12.23
CA LYS A 62 4.26 11.59 -10.90
C LYS A 62 3.92 12.88 -10.17
N VAL A 63 2.92 12.81 -9.30
CA VAL A 63 2.42 13.96 -8.53
C VAL A 63 3.14 14.05 -7.19
N SER A 64 3.26 15.26 -6.64
CA SER A 64 3.70 15.51 -5.26
C SER A 64 2.98 14.57 -4.26
N PRO A 65 3.68 13.99 -3.27
CA PRO A 65 5.06 14.29 -2.85
C PRO A 65 6.15 13.56 -3.67
N SER A 66 5.77 12.68 -4.60
CA SER A 66 6.73 11.83 -5.32
C SER A 66 7.34 12.52 -6.54
N GLY A 67 6.70 13.57 -7.06
CA GLY A 67 7.18 14.42 -8.16
C GLY A 67 7.01 15.91 -7.87
N THR A 68 7.29 16.74 -8.87
CA THR A 68 7.24 18.21 -8.78
C THR A 68 5.87 18.80 -9.14
N TRP A 69 5.02 18.01 -9.79
CA TRP A 69 3.73 18.44 -10.30
C TRP A 69 2.63 18.33 -9.24
N HIS A 70 1.63 19.19 -9.34
CA HIS A 70 0.45 19.19 -8.48
C HIS A 70 -0.82 18.87 -9.29
N MET A 71 -1.96 18.66 -8.62
CA MET A 71 -3.19 18.22 -9.28
C MET A 71 -3.75 19.23 -10.29
N GLU A 72 -3.50 20.53 -10.09
CA GLU A 72 -3.84 21.58 -11.04
C GLU A 72 -3.02 21.50 -12.34
N ASP A 73 -1.78 21.03 -12.26
CA ASP A 73 -0.94 20.81 -13.43
C ASP A 73 -1.44 19.58 -14.20
N VAL A 74 -1.78 18.51 -13.49
CA VAL A 74 -2.42 17.33 -14.08
C VAL A 74 -3.72 17.73 -14.79
N HIS A 75 -4.54 18.57 -14.16
CA HIS A 75 -5.76 19.08 -14.79
C HIS A 75 -5.48 19.84 -16.08
N ARG A 76 -4.51 20.78 -16.06
CA ARG A 76 -4.09 21.55 -17.25
C ARG A 76 -3.52 20.66 -18.35
N ALA A 77 -2.83 19.58 -17.99
CA ALA A 77 -2.25 18.60 -18.90
C ALA A 77 -3.29 17.66 -19.55
N GLY A 78 -4.59 17.82 -19.27
CA GLY A 78 -5.67 16.99 -19.81
C GLY A 78 -6.41 16.16 -18.75
N GLY A 79 -5.89 16.12 -17.52
CA GLY A 79 -6.51 15.50 -16.36
C GLY A 79 -6.54 13.98 -16.39
N ILE A 80 -7.30 13.41 -15.45
CA ILE A 80 -7.58 11.97 -15.36
C ILE A 80 -8.05 11.36 -16.70
N PRO A 81 -8.96 12.00 -17.46
CA PRO A 81 -9.38 11.49 -18.76
C PRO A 81 -8.21 11.22 -19.74
N ALA A 82 -7.21 12.11 -19.78
CA ALA A 82 -6.05 11.96 -20.66
C ALA A 82 -5.16 10.78 -20.24
N ILE A 83 -4.97 10.58 -18.93
CA ILE A 83 -4.23 9.44 -18.37
C ILE A 83 -4.90 8.12 -18.77
N LEU A 84 -6.22 8.02 -18.58
CA LEU A 84 -6.98 6.81 -18.92
C LEU A 84 -6.96 6.53 -20.42
N ASN A 85 -7.13 7.56 -21.27
CA ASN A 85 -7.07 7.39 -22.72
C ASN A 85 -5.69 6.91 -23.20
N GLU A 86 -4.61 7.45 -22.65
CA GLU A 86 -3.24 7.02 -22.97
C GLU A 86 -3.01 5.54 -22.60
N ILE A 87 -3.42 5.13 -21.39
CA ILE A 87 -3.34 3.72 -20.97
C ILE A 87 -4.17 2.84 -21.89
N GLN A 88 -5.41 3.24 -22.21
CA GLN A 88 -6.28 2.43 -23.05
C GLN A 88 -5.72 2.29 -24.47
N LYS A 89 -5.20 3.37 -25.06
CA LYS A 89 -4.64 3.36 -26.40
C LYS A 89 -3.45 2.41 -26.51
N GLU A 90 -2.55 2.42 -25.52
CA GLU A 90 -1.27 1.71 -25.58
C GLU A 90 -1.30 0.31 -24.96
N ARG A 91 -2.28 0.01 -24.10
CA ARG A 91 -2.37 -1.26 -23.38
C ARG A 91 -3.71 -1.98 -23.56
N GLY A 92 -4.79 -1.26 -23.86
CA GLY A 92 -6.11 -1.86 -24.10
C GLY A 92 -6.70 -2.61 -22.90
N ILE A 93 -6.33 -2.21 -21.68
CA ILE A 93 -6.67 -2.92 -20.44
C ILE A 93 -7.85 -2.32 -19.67
N LEU A 94 -8.34 -1.15 -20.10
CA LEU A 94 -9.45 -0.47 -19.43
C LEU A 94 -10.78 -0.86 -20.07
N HIS A 95 -11.82 -0.85 -19.24
CA HIS A 95 -13.15 -1.34 -19.58
C HIS A 95 -14.07 -0.16 -19.92
N PHE A 96 -13.87 0.41 -21.12
CA PHE A 96 -14.49 1.67 -21.57
C PHE A 96 -15.99 1.59 -21.86
N ASP A 97 -16.54 0.40 -22.07
CA ASP A 97 -17.97 0.16 -22.36
C ASP A 97 -18.88 0.27 -21.14
N ARG A 98 -18.29 0.38 -19.94
CA ARG A 98 -19.04 0.34 -18.68
C ARG A 98 -19.72 1.64 -18.34
N ILE A 99 -20.88 1.52 -17.71
CA ILE A 99 -21.72 2.65 -17.33
C ILE A 99 -21.08 3.49 -16.23
N THR A 100 -21.27 4.80 -16.30
CA THR A 100 -20.88 5.74 -15.24
C THR A 100 -22.09 6.46 -14.67
N VAL A 101 -21.89 7.24 -13.60
CA VAL A 101 -22.95 8.04 -12.96
C VAL A 101 -23.61 9.07 -13.90
N SER A 102 -22.95 9.46 -15.00
CA SER A 102 -23.54 10.34 -16.02
C SER A 102 -24.61 9.64 -16.87
N GLY A 103 -24.69 8.31 -16.80
CA GLY A 103 -25.53 7.49 -17.65
C GLY A 103 -25.00 7.30 -19.08
N THR A 104 -23.71 7.63 -19.32
CA THR A 104 -22.92 7.27 -20.51
C THR A 104 -21.82 6.28 -20.12
N THR A 105 -21.24 5.62 -21.11
CA THR A 105 -20.09 4.74 -20.87
C THR A 105 -18.85 5.54 -20.46
N LEU A 106 -17.87 4.90 -19.81
CA LEU A 106 -16.61 5.53 -19.44
C LEU A 106 -15.92 6.11 -20.68
N GLY A 107 -15.77 5.32 -21.74
CA GLY A 107 -15.13 5.72 -22.98
C GLY A 107 -15.83 6.90 -23.68
N GLU A 108 -17.15 6.94 -23.66
CA GLU A 108 -17.90 8.11 -24.15
C GLU A 108 -17.62 9.37 -23.31
N SER A 109 -17.56 9.22 -21.98
CA SER A 109 -17.39 10.35 -21.05
C SER A 109 -16.01 11.02 -21.15
N ILE A 110 -14.98 10.27 -21.56
CA ILE A 110 -13.60 10.77 -21.68
C ILE A 110 -13.13 10.90 -23.14
N LYS A 111 -14.02 10.72 -24.12
CA LYS A 111 -13.69 10.76 -25.55
C LYS A 111 -13.03 12.09 -25.94
N GLY A 112 -11.93 12.01 -26.70
CA GLY A 112 -11.22 13.18 -27.23
C GLY A 112 -10.47 13.99 -26.18
N LYS A 113 -10.20 13.39 -25.00
CA LYS A 113 -9.35 14.00 -23.97
C LYS A 113 -7.93 13.46 -24.12
N ASP A 114 -7.08 14.22 -24.78
CA ASP A 114 -5.68 13.86 -25.01
C ASP A 114 -4.74 14.56 -24.04
N ILE A 115 -3.53 14.02 -23.90
CA ILE A 115 -2.44 14.67 -23.17
C ILE A 115 -2.09 16.01 -23.83
N GLN A 116 -2.11 17.08 -23.04
CA GLN A 116 -1.79 18.44 -23.45
C GLN A 116 -0.38 18.88 -23.03
N ASP A 117 0.22 18.17 -22.07
CA ASP A 117 1.57 18.43 -21.57
C ASP A 117 2.25 17.11 -21.20
N GLU A 118 3.26 16.72 -22.00
CA GLU A 118 3.98 15.45 -21.85
C GLU A 118 5.05 15.47 -20.74
N GLU A 119 5.36 16.64 -20.18
CA GLU A 119 6.23 16.75 -19.01
C GLU A 119 5.46 16.38 -17.72
N VAL A 120 4.16 16.69 -17.68
CA VAL A 120 3.24 16.39 -16.57
C VAL A 120 2.66 14.97 -16.67
N ILE A 121 2.15 14.60 -17.85
CA ILE A 121 1.60 13.27 -18.13
C ILE A 121 2.38 12.66 -19.29
N LYS A 122 3.26 11.71 -19.00
CA LYS A 122 4.11 11.08 -20.01
C LYS A 122 3.30 10.14 -20.90
N ARG A 123 3.81 9.90 -22.11
CA ARG A 123 3.40 8.76 -22.94
C ARG A 123 3.86 7.45 -22.32
N CYS A 124 3.14 6.36 -22.59
CA CYS A 124 3.49 5.03 -22.06
C CYS A 124 4.90 4.58 -22.47
N GLU A 125 5.33 4.92 -23.67
CA GLU A 125 6.69 4.64 -24.17
C GLU A 125 7.79 5.29 -23.31
N ASN A 126 7.53 6.49 -22.79
CA ASN A 126 8.47 7.28 -22.02
C ASN A 126 8.13 7.30 -20.52
N ALA A 127 7.34 6.33 -20.06
CA ALA A 127 6.90 6.22 -18.67
C ALA A 127 8.07 6.19 -17.67
N TYR A 128 7.82 6.65 -16.44
CA TYR A 128 8.82 6.55 -15.36
C TYR A 128 9.15 5.09 -15.02
N SER A 129 8.17 4.21 -15.17
CA SER A 129 8.29 2.75 -15.05
C SER A 129 7.24 2.11 -15.94
N GLN A 130 7.59 0.97 -16.55
CA GLN A 130 6.65 0.16 -17.33
C GLN A 130 5.70 -0.68 -16.47
N ARG A 131 5.94 -0.72 -15.15
CA ARG A 131 5.09 -1.33 -14.14
C ARG A 131 4.53 -0.24 -13.21
N GLY A 132 3.39 -0.51 -12.60
CA GLY A 132 2.65 0.40 -11.74
C GLY A 132 3.45 0.92 -10.55
N GLY A 133 3.06 2.09 -10.03
CA GLY A 133 3.74 2.75 -8.92
C GLY A 133 3.58 2.09 -7.54
N LEU A 134 2.65 1.13 -7.39
CA LEU A 134 2.45 0.34 -6.18
C LEU A 134 2.68 -1.15 -6.45
N ALA A 135 3.02 -1.90 -5.40
CA ALA A 135 3.08 -3.36 -5.44
C ALA A 135 2.53 -3.97 -4.16
N VAL A 136 1.93 -5.15 -4.31
CA VAL A 136 1.62 -6.03 -3.20
C VAL A 136 2.76 -7.04 -3.05
N LEU A 137 3.34 -7.12 -1.86
CA LEU A 137 4.36 -8.10 -1.50
C LEU A 137 3.74 -9.28 -0.76
N PHE A 138 4.18 -10.49 -1.07
CA PHE A 138 3.78 -11.72 -0.38
C PHE A 138 4.99 -12.47 0.15
N GLY A 139 4.79 -13.30 1.17
CA GLY A 139 5.82 -14.20 1.67
C GLY A 139 5.52 -14.65 3.09
N ASN A 140 6.47 -15.33 3.74
CA ASN A 140 6.22 -15.87 5.08
C ASN A 140 5.97 -14.79 6.15
N LEU A 141 6.41 -13.54 5.91
CA LEU A 141 6.21 -12.42 6.82
C LEU A 141 4.86 -11.71 6.57
N ALA A 142 4.32 -11.78 5.35
CA ALA A 142 3.05 -11.18 4.96
C ALA A 142 2.28 -12.14 4.03
N PRO A 143 1.70 -13.23 4.57
CA PRO A 143 1.03 -14.24 3.76
C PRO A 143 -0.22 -13.72 3.05
N ASP A 144 -0.94 -12.77 3.66
CA ASP A 144 -2.15 -12.16 3.07
C ASP A 144 -1.83 -10.86 2.30
N GLY A 145 -0.58 -10.42 2.37
CA GLY A 145 -0.04 -9.31 1.60
C GLY A 145 0.45 -8.15 2.44
N ALA A 146 1.31 -7.34 1.84
CA ALA A 146 1.76 -6.04 2.34
C ALA A 146 1.88 -5.07 1.16
N ILE A 147 1.74 -3.77 1.40
CA ILE A 147 1.71 -2.76 0.33
C ILE A 147 2.94 -1.85 0.40
N VAL A 148 3.50 -1.55 -0.77
CA VAL A 148 4.63 -0.63 -0.92
C VAL A 148 4.46 0.24 -2.16
N LYS A 149 4.87 1.51 -2.05
CA LYS A 149 4.94 2.45 -3.17
C LYS A 149 6.29 2.35 -3.88
N VAL A 150 6.42 1.40 -4.80
CA VAL A 150 7.66 1.12 -5.54
C VAL A 150 8.12 2.32 -6.38
N GLY A 151 7.20 3.16 -6.89
CA GLY A 151 7.55 4.32 -7.71
C GLY A 151 8.37 5.42 -6.99
N GLY A 152 8.52 5.33 -5.66
CA GLY A 152 9.34 6.22 -4.84
C GLY A 152 10.66 5.60 -4.35
N VAL A 153 10.87 4.30 -4.54
CA VAL A 153 12.00 3.55 -3.96
C VAL A 153 13.25 3.68 -4.85
N SER A 154 14.42 3.85 -4.24
CA SER A 154 15.70 3.87 -4.95
C SER A 154 16.06 2.50 -5.52
N LYS A 155 16.89 2.46 -6.58
CA LYS A 155 17.23 1.20 -7.26
C LYS A 155 17.98 0.24 -6.34
N GLU A 156 18.78 0.78 -5.44
CA GLU A 156 19.60 0.07 -4.47
C GLU A 156 18.73 -0.62 -3.40
N MET A 157 17.51 -0.11 -3.15
CA MET A 157 16.56 -0.64 -2.18
C MET A 157 15.51 -1.58 -2.80
N MET A 158 15.58 -1.85 -4.11
CA MET A 158 14.64 -2.76 -4.79
C MET A 158 14.80 -4.22 -4.37
N VAL A 159 16.02 -4.62 -3.99
CA VAL A 159 16.33 -5.92 -3.39
C VAL A 159 17.22 -5.64 -2.19
N PHE A 160 16.67 -5.81 -0.98
CA PHE A 160 17.31 -5.42 0.27
C PHE A 160 17.23 -6.57 1.27
N SER A 161 18.32 -6.79 2.02
CA SER A 161 18.36 -7.75 3.12
C SER A 161 19.01 -7.08 4.31
N GLY A 162 18.34 -7.13 5.46
CA GLY A 162 18.79 -6.41 6.65
C GLY A 162 18.32 -7.06 7.94
N THR A 163 18.99 -6.74 9.04
CA THR A 163 18.61 -7.22 10.38
C THR A 163 17.45 -6.41 10.92
N ALA A 164 16.48 -7.08 11.51
CA ALA A 164 15.31 -6.46 12.12
C ALA A 164 15.71 -5.67 13.37
N ARG A 165 15.14 -4.48 13.49
CA ARG A 165 15.11 -3.67 14.71
C ARG A 165 13.65 -3.41 15.08
N ILE A 166 13.22 -3.94 16.22
CA ILE A 166 11.80 -4.04 16.59
C ILE A 166 11.38 -2.87 17.49
N TYR A 167 10.24 -2.28 17.16
CA TYR A 167 9.53 -1.33 18.00
C TYR A 167 8.07 -1.74 18.14
N GLU A 168 7.53 -1.62 19.35
CA GLU A 168 6.17 -2.06 19.70
C GLU A 168 5.12 -0.95 19.58
N SER A 169 5.57 0.27 19.23
CA SER A 169 4.73 1.43 18.98
C SER A 169 5.43 2.45 18.08
N GLN A 170 4.66 3.36 17.49
CA GLN A 170 5.16 4.52 16.77
C GLN A 170 6.09 5.38 17.67
N ASP A 171 5.72 5.59 18.93
CA ASP A 171 6.46 6.45 19.85
C ASP A 171 7.84 5.85 20.15
N ASP A 172 7.92 4.54 20.43
CA ASP A 172 9.20 3.85 20.65
C ASP A 172 10.09 3.92 19.41
N ALA A 173 9.50 3.78 18.22
CA ALA A 173 10.23 3.87 16.97
C ALA A 173 10.82 5.27 16.75
N ILE A 174 10.05 6.33 17.04
CA ILE A 174 10.53 7.70 16.94
C ILE A 174 11.71 7.92 17.89
N ASP A 175 11.57 7.52 19.16
CA ASP A 175 12.59 7.70 20.16
C ASP A 175 13.88 6.93 19.80
N GLY A 176 13.76 5.66 19.39
CA GLY A 176 14.90 4.84 18.97
C GLY A 176 15.60 5.38 17.71
N ILE A 177 14.82 5.86 16.72
CA ILE A 177 15.40 6.54 15.56
C ILE A 177 16.17 7.78 16.02
N LEU A 178 15.52 8.72 16.72
CA LEU A 178 16.14 10.00 17.11
C LEU A 178 17.37 9.83 18.01
N ASN A 179 17.42 8.79 18.83
CA ASN A 179 18.58 8.43 19.66
C ASN A 179 19.69 7.70 18.90
N ASN A 180 19.58 7.56 17.58
CA ASN A 180 20.53 6.89 16.68
C ASN A 180 20.70 5.40 16.97
N GLU A 181 19.66 4.72 17.46
CA GLU A 181 19.70 3.27 17.66
C GLU A 181 19.66 2.53 16.32
N VAL A 182 18.92 3.09 15.35
CA VAL A 182 18.83 2.57 13.98
C VAL A 182 20.13 2.81 13.21
N LYS A 183 20.59 1.77 12.50
CA LYS A 183 21.81 1.80 11.67
C LYS A 183 21.50 1.50 10.21
N ALA A 184 22.34 2.00 9.31
CA ALA A 184 22.29 1.66 7.90
C ALA A 184 22.39 0.13 7.71
N GLY A 185 21.57 -0.42 6.82
CA GLY A 185 21.46 -1.87 6.58
C GLY A 185 20.44 -2.58 7.46
N GLU A 186 19.76 -1.88 8.38
CA GLU A 186 18.70 -2.47 9.21
C GLU A 186 17.30 -2.36 8.56
N VAL A 187 16.40 -3.20 9.04
CA VAL A 187 14.95 -3.14 8.75
C VAL A 187 14.23 -2.74 10.04
N VAL A 188 13.71 -1.52 10.08
CA VAL A 188 12.90 -1.04 11.20
C VAL A 188 11.51 -1.65 11.10
N VAL A 189 11.10 -2.39 12.13
CA VAL A 189 9.79 -3.03 12.21
C VAL A 189 9.00 -2.36 13.31
N ILE A 190 7.89 -1.71 12.95
CA ILE A 190 6.95 -1.09 13.89
C ILE A 190 5.68 -1.91 13.88
N ARG A 191 5.39 -2.63 14.95
CA ARG A 191 4.26 -3.58 15.01
C ARG A 191 3.26 -3.20 16.09
N TYR A 192 2.11 -3.87 16.07
CA TYR A 192 0.93 -3.52 16.88
C TYR A 192 0.35 -2.15 16.51
N GLU A 193 0.60 -1.67 15.29
CA GLU A 193 0.04 -0.44 14.74
C GLU A 193 -1.07 -0.73 13.71
N GLY A 194 -1.45 -1.99 13.56
CA GLY A 194 -2.53 -2.44 12.67
C GLY A 194 -3.95 -2.07 13.13
N PRO A 195 -4.99 -2.52 12.40
CA PRO A 195 -6.39 -2.23 12.73
C PRO A 195 -6.76 -2.55 14.18
N LYS A 196 -6.41 -3.75 14.68
CA LYS A 196 -6.69 -4.16 16.05
C LYS A 196 -5.64 -3.66 17.03
N GLY A 197 -4.38 -3.67 16.61
CA GLY A 197 -3.21 -3.33 17.42
C GLY A 197 -3.23 -1.90 17.94
N GLY A 198 -3.29 -0.93 17.01
CA GLY A 198 -3.12 0.50 17.31
C GLY A 198 -4.03 0.99 18.44
N PRO A 199 -5.36 0.71 18.43
CA PRO A 199 -6.23 0.32 17.32
C PRO A 199 -6.55 1.47 16.36
N GLY A 200 -6.98 1.15 15.15
CA GLY A 200 -7.39 2.13 14.13
C GLY A 200 -6.42 2.27 12.96
N MET A 201 -5.35 1.46 12.94
CA MET A 201 -4.36 1.45 11.88
C MET A 201 -3.81 2.86 11.60
N GLN A 202 -3.22 3.52 12.58
CA GLN A 202 -2.84 4.93 12.46
C GLN A 202 -1.83 5.15 11.32
N GLU A 203 -1.94 6.30 10.66
CA GLU A 203 -0.99 6.69 9.62
C GLU A 203 0.21 7.44 10.24
N MET A 204 1.41 6.90 10.02
CA MET A 204 2.65 7.32 10.66
C MET A 204 3.54 8.10 9.69
N LEU A 205 3.66 9.42 9.87
CA LEU A 205 4.60 10.28 9.12
C LEU A 205 5.93 10.48 9.86
N SER A 206 5.91 10.47 11.19
CA SER A 206 7.06 10.84 12.00
C SER A 206 8.24 9.86 11.86
N PRO A 207 8.04 8.52 11.86
CA PRO A 207 9.16 7.58 11.68
C PRO A 207 9.85 7.72 10.31
N THR A 208 9.06 7.86 9.23
CA THR A 208 9.61 8.03 7.88
C THR A 208 10.40 9.33 7.75
N SER A 209 9.88 10.41 8.34
CA SER A 209 10.53 11.72 8.36
C SER A 209 11.81 11.73 9.19
N ALA A 210 11.83 11.03 10.33
CA ALA A 210 13.00 10.90 11.19
C ALA A 210 14.14 10.12 10.50
N ILE A 211 13.83 9.00 9.85
CA ILE A 211 14.81 8.23 9.04
C ILE A 211 15.42 9.09 7.93
N MET A 212 14.58 9.84 7.20
CA MET A 212 15.07 10.76 6.16
C MET A 212 15.96 11.87 6.76
N GLY A 213 15.56 12.46 7.89
CA GLY A 213 16.31 13.49 8.59
C GLY A 213 17.69 13.04 9.10
N GLN A 214 17.83 11.74 9.40
CA GLN A 214 19.12 11.13 9.76
C GLN A 214 19.96 10.71 8.55
N GLY A 215 19.47 10.90 7.33
CA GLY A 215 20.18 10.48 6.12
C GLY A 215 20.22 8.96 5.91
N LEU A 216 19.30 8.22 6.54
CA LEU A 216 19.20 6.76 6.43
C LEU A 216 18.20 6.30 5.36
N GLY A 217 17.60 7.24 4.64
CA GLY A 217 16.48 7.00 3.73
C GLY A 217 16.76 6.10 2.54
N ASP A 218 18.01 5.83 2.18
CA ASP A 218 18.42 4.95 1.08
C ASP A 218 19.17 3.70 1.56
N SER A 219 19.22 3.47 2.88
CA SER A 219 19.95 2.35 3.48
C SER A 219 19.17 1.62 4.58
N VAL A 220 17.99 2.12 4.96
CA VAL A 220 17.09 1.49 5.94
C VAL A 220 15.72 1.27 5.31
N ALA A 221 15.16 0.08 5.53
CA ALA A 221 13.77 -0.21 5.20
C ALA A 221 12.87 -0.06 6.43
N LEU A 222 11.60 0.29 6.23
CA LEU A 222 10.57 0.33 7.27
C LEU A 222 9.45 -0.64 6.94
N ILE A 223 9.02 -1.42 7.94
CA ILE A 223 7.92 -2.39 7.86
C ILE A 223 6.94 -2.12 8.99
N THR A 224 5.64 -2.16 8.69
CA THR A 224 4.60 -2.08 9.71
C THR A 224 3.33 -2.83 9.32
N ASP A 225 2.60 -3.33 10.32
CA ASP A 225 1.21 -3.76 10.19
C ASP A 225 0.21 -2.58 10.16
N GLY A 226 0.67 -1.37 10.49
CA GLY A 226 -0.04 -0.11 10.33
C GLY A 226 0.15 0.54 8.95
N ARG A 227 0.22 1.88 8.94
CA ARG A 227 0.37 2.67 7.71
C ARG A 227 1.50 3.68 7.83
N PHE A 228 2.23 3.88 6.74
CA PHE A 228 3.20 4.97 6.62
C PHE A 228 2.64 6.11 5.77
N SER A 229 2.92 7.34 6.20
CA SER A 229 2.74 8.54 5.39
C SER A 229 4.08 9.05 4.87
N GLY A 230 4.04 9.72 3.72
CA GLY A 230 5.21 10.33 3.11
C GLY A 230 6.13 9.30 2.43
N GLY A 231 6.71 9.71 1.30
CA GLY A 231 7.68 8.89 0.57
C GLY A 231 9.07 9.09 1.16
N THR A 232 9.65 8.02 1.71
CA THR A 232 11.12 7.95 1.84
C THR A 232 11.69 7.51 0.49
N ARG A 233 13.01 7.63 0.31
CA ARG A 233 13.69 6.97 -0.83
C ARG A 233 13.84 5.45 -0.61
N GLY A 234 13.50 4.97 0.57
CA GLY A 234 13.66 3.59 1.00
C GLY A 234 12.35 2.81 0.87
N ALA A 235 12.43 1.50 1.12
CA ALA A 235 11.26 0.66 1.13
C ALA A 235 10.44 0.92 2.40
N CYS A 236 9.35 1.67 2.29
CA CYS A 236 8.31 1.80 3.33
C CYS A 236 7.16 0.84 3.01
N ILE A 237 7.09 -0.25 3.74
CA ILE A 237 6.12 -1.33 3.56
C ILE A 237 5.11 -1.24 4.70
N GLY A 238 3.85 -1.04 4.35
CA GLY A 238 2.74 -1.01 5.31
C GLY A 238 1.75 -2.14 5.06
N HIS A 239 0.68 -2.17 5.86
CA HIS A 239 -0.44 -3.09 5.71
C HIS A 239 -0.01 -4.56 5.79
N VAL A 240 1.08 -4.88 6.49
CA VAL A 240 1.51 -6.27 6.69
C VAL A 240 0.36 -7.05 7.31
N SER A 241 -0.14 -8.02 6.55
CA SER A 241 -1.32 -8.80 6.90
C SER A 241 -0.96 -10.30 6.97
N PRO A 242 -1.36 -11.00 8.04
CA PRO A 242 -2.06 -10.50 9.23
C PRO A 242 -1.21 -9.57 10.11
N GLU A 243 -1.87 -8.67 10.84
CA GLU A 243 -1.20 -7.80 11.83
C GLU A 243 -0.69 -8.57 13.06
N ALA A 244 0.24 -7.99 13.82
CA ALA A 244 0.80 -8.61 15.02
C ALA A 244 -0.28 -8.94 16.07
N ALA A 245 -1.22 -8.02 16.29
CA ALA A 245 -2.33 -8.21 17.23
C ALA A 245 -3.28 -9.36 16.87
N ALA A 246 -3.25 -9.81 15.61
CA ALA A 246 -4.03 -10.95 15.12
C ALA A 246 -3.20 -12.25 15.02
N GLY A 247 -1.97 -12.26 15.53
CA GLY A 247 -1.06 -13.42 15.46
C GLY A 247 -0.33 -13.54 14.12
N GLY A 248 -0.20 -12.46 13.36
CA GLY A 248 0.58 -12.44 12.13
C GLY A 248 2.08 -12.64 12.37
N ALA A 249 2.80 -13.12 11.36
CA ALA A 249 4.23 -13.45 11.45
C ALA A 249 5.12 -12.26 11.88
N ILE A 250 4.70 -11.02 11.61
CA ILE A 250 5.37 -9.80 12.10
C ILE A 250 5.45 -9.74 13.65
N GLY A 251 4.50 -10.35 14.35
CA GLY A 251 4.52 -10.50 15.81
C GLY A 251 5.61 -11.46 16.32
N ALA A 252 6.13 -12.37 15.47
CA ALA A 252 7.15 -13.35 15.85
C ALA A 252 8.59 -12.80 15.76
N LEU A 253 8.78 -11.65 15.13
CA LEU A 253 10.10 -11.07 14.88
C LEU A 253 10.78 -10.66 16.19
N LYS A 254 12.11 -10.80 16.20
CA LYS A 254 13.02 -10.37 17.26
C LYS A 254 14.15 -9.55 16.63
N ASP A 255 14.80 -8.73 17.46
CA ASP A 255 15.99 -7.98 17.03
C ASP A 255 17.05 -8.93 16.46
N GLY A 256 17.63 -8.54 15.33
CA GLY A 256 18.66 -9.29 14.63
C GLY A 256 18.16 -10.34 13.64
N ASP A 257 16.86 -10.66 13.60
CA ASP A 257 16.31 -11.56 12.56
C ASP A 257 16.55 -10.96 11.17
N LEU A 258 16.98 -11.78 10.20
CA LEU A 258 17.22 -11.31 8.84
C LEU A 258 15.92 -11.27 8.03
N ILE A 259 15.60 -10.11 7.45
CA ILE A 259 14.44 -9.90 6.58
C ILE A 259 14.94 -9.65 5.15
N ASP A 260 14.41 -10.42 4.21
CA ASP A 260 14.65 -10.30 2.78
C ASP A 260 13.45 -9.63 2.11
N ILE A 261 13.71 -8.48 1.48
CA ILE A 261 12.75 -7.66 0.74
C ILE A 261 13.15 -7.69 -0.73
N ASP A 262 12.26 -8.19 -1.60
CA ASP A 262 12.45 -8.17 -3.04
C ASP A 262 11.22 -7.55 -3.70
N LEU A 263 11.32 -6.25 -4.02
CA LEU A 263 10.24 -5.50 -4.65
C LEU A 263 10.06 -5.89 -6.12
N THR A 264 11.08 -6.47 -6.74
CA THR A 264 11.05 -6.90 -8.15
C THR A 264 10.23 -8.18 -8.28
N ALA A 265 10.54 -9.17 -7.45
CA ALA A 265 9.83 -10.45 -7.34
C ALA A 265 8.56 -10.36 -6.47
N ARG A 266 8.31 -9.20 -5.85
CA ARG A 266 7.18 -8.94 -4.95
C ARG A 266 7.14 -9.87 -3.74
N LYS A 267 8.30 -10.08 -3.12
CA LYS A 267 8.48 -10.97 -1.98
C LYS A 267 8.88 -10.22 -0.70
N LEU A 268 8.31 -10.66 0.42
CA LEU A 268 8.66 -10.19 1.75
C LEU A 268 8.80 -11.38 2.70
N ASN A 269 10.03 -11.70 3.10
CA ASN A 269 10.30 -12.87 3.94
C ASN A 269 11.21 -12.56 5.11
N VAL A 270 11.08 -13.33 6.18
CA VAL A 270 12.07 -13.44 7.25
C VAL A 270 12.77 -14.79 7.15
N ARG A 271 14.08 -14.85 7.43
CA ARG A 271 14.89 -16.08 7.41
C ARG A 271 14.68 -16.95 8.64
N LEU A 272 13.42 -17.30 8.91
CA LEU A 272 13.00 -18.21 9.96
C LEU A 272 12.21 -19.36 9.34
N SER A 273 12.29 -20.54 9.97
CA SER A 273 11.42 -21.65 9.59
C SER A 273 9.98 -21.39 10.04
N SER A 274 9.00 -21.99 9.36
CA SER A 274 7.59 -21.89 9.77
C SER A 274 7.36 -22.43 11.18
N GLN A 275 8.12 -23.46 11.59
CA GLN A 275 8.08 -23.99 12.95
C GLN A 275 8.54 -22.95 13.97
N GLU A 276 9.67 -22.29 13.72
CA GLU A 276 10.20 -21.28 14.63
C GLU A 276 9.28 -20.05 14.72
N ILE A 277 8.67 -19.63 13.61
CA ILE A 277 7.65 -18.57 13.62
C ILE A 277 6.48 -18.98 14.53
N GLN A 278 5.94 -20.19 14.37
CA GLN A 278 4.83 -20.68 15.19
C GLN A 278 5.20 -20.79 16.68
N GLU A 279 6.36 -21.37 17.00
CA GLU A 279 6.84 -21.49 18.39
C GLU A 279 6.98 -20.12 19.05
N ARG A 280 7.46 -19.12 18.31
CA ARG A 280 7.57 -17.74 18.81
C ARG A 280 6.21 -17.09 19.01
N LEU A 281 5.25 -17.32 18.10
CA LEU A 281 3.88 -16.81 18.23
C LEU A 281 3.14 -17.45 19.43
N ASP A 282 3.28 -18.76 19.62
CA ASP A 282 2.67 -19.51 20.72
C ASP A 282 3.23 -19.06 22.09
N ALA A 283 4.46 -18.56 22.12
CA ALA A 283 5.10 -18.02 23.31
C ALA A 283 4.68 -16.56 23.63
N LEU A 284 3.97 -15.87 22.72
CA LEU A 284 3.50 -14.51 22.97
C LEU A 284 2.32 -14.52 23.95
N PRO A 285 2.23 -13.50 24.84
CA PRO A 285 1.03 -13.32 25.64
C PRO A 285 -0.18 -12.99 24.74
N ALA A 286 -1.38 -13.35 25.20
CA ALA A 286 -2.60 -12.95 24.52
C ALA A 286 -2.66 -11.42 24.38
N PHE A 287 -2.94 -10.95 23.16
CA PHE A 287 -3.03 -9.52 22.89
C PHE A 287 -4.23 -8.90 23.61
N HIS A 288 -3.99 -7.75 24.25
CA HIS A 288 -5.02 -6.94 24.89
C HIS A 288 -4.88 -5.48 24.43
N PRO A 289 -5.93 -4.86 23.85
CA PRO A 289 -5.88 -3.46 23.45
C PRO A 289 -5.56 -2.54 24.62
N GLN A 290 -4.50 -1.73 24.49
CA GLN A 290 -4.04 -0.81 25.54
C GLN A 290 -4.90 0.47 25.65
N THR A 291 -5.79 0.71 24.69
CA THR A 291 -6.64 1.91 24.66
C THR A 291 -7.66 1.95 25.80
N LYS A 292 -7.83 3.15 26.39
CA LYS A 292 -8.92 3.42 27.36
C LYS A 292 -10.25 3.77 26.67
N SER A 293 -10.24 4.03 25.36
CA SER A 293 -11.44 4.43 24.61
C SER A 293 -12.41 3.27 24.44
N LYS A 294 -13.66 3.46 24.88
CA LYS A 294 -14.75 2.48 24.68
C LYS A 294 -15.02 2.24 23.19
N TRP A 295 -14.89 3.27 22.35
CA TRP A 295 -15.10 3.15 20.91
C TRP A 295 -13.99 2.33 20.25
N LEU A 296 -12.72 2.64 20.54
CA LEU A 296 -11.60 1.91 19.94
C LEU A 296 -11.54 0.44 20.38
N LYS A 297 -12.01 0.12 21.59
CA LYS A 297 -12.22 -1.27 22.01
C LYS A 297 -13.26 -2.00 21.14
N ARG A 298 -14.38 -1.34 20.82
CA ARG A 298 -15.40 -1.91 19.90
C ARG A 298 -14.83 -2.08 18.50
N TYR A 299 -14.13 -1.06 18.00
CA TYR A 299 -13.47 -1.13 16.70
C TYR A 299 -12.49 -2.32 16.64
N SER A 300 -11.53 -2.40 17.56
CA SER A 300 -10.54 -3.49 17.64
C SER A 300 -11.19 -4.89 17.72
N HIS A 301 -12.36 -5.00 18.35
CA HIS A 301 -13.07 -6.27 18.43
C HIS A 301 -13.71 -6.69 17.10
N PHE A 302 -14.28 -5.75 16.34
CA PHE A 302 -15.02 -6.06 15.11
C PHE A 302 -14.21 -5.93 13.82
N VAL A 303 -13.13 -5.15 13.83
CA VAL A 303 -12.40 -4.85 12.62
C VAL A 303 -11.71 -6.08 12.03
N THR A 304 -11.75 -6.17 10.70
CA THR A 304 -11.05 -7.17 9.90
C THR A 304 -9.62 -6.71 9.56
N SER A 305 -8.85 -7.58 8.91
CA SER A 305 -7.47 -7.30 8.53
C SER A 305 -7.39 -6.29 7.37
N ALA A 306 -6.23 -5.65 7.19
CA ALA A 306 -6.02 -4.61 6.19
C ALA A 306 -6.18 -5.13 4.75
N ASP A 307 -5.80 -6.38 4.47
CA ASP A 307 -6.01 -7.07 3.20
C ASP A 307 -7.50 -7.25 2.82
N THR A 308 -8.41 -7.03 3.78
CA THR A 308 -9.87 -7.06 3.55
C THR A 308 -10.50 -5.67 3.61
N GLY A 309 -9.68 -4.60 3.63
CA GLY A 309 -10.15 -3.22 3.73
C GLY A 309 -10.41 -2.71 5.15
N ALA A 310 -10.05 -3.49 6.19
CA ALA A 310 -10.31 -3.14 7.60
C ALA A 310 -11.78 -2.74 7.87
N VAL A 311 -12.72 -3.47 7.26
CA VAL A 311 -14.16 -3.34 7.49
C VAL A 311 -14.54 -3.90 8.86
N LEU A 312 -15.75 -3.63 9.33
CA LEU A 312 -16.26 -4.22 10.58
C LEU A 312 -17.02 -5.49 10.26
N LYS A 313 -16.69 -6.60 10.93
CA LYS A 313 -17.48 -7.83 10.86
C LYS A 313 -18.90 -7.58 11.35
N THR A 314 -19.86 -8.10 10.60
CA THR A 314 -21.30 -7.98 10.87
C THR A 314 -21.96 -9.33 11.20
N GLU A 315 -21.25 -10.45 11.03
CA GLU A 315 -21.69 -11.78 11.45
C GLU A 315 -21.21 -12.07 12.88
N PHE A 316 -22.15 -12.41 13.77
CA PHE A 316 -21.95 -12.63 15.20
C PHE A 316 -22.49 -13.99 15.62
#